data_AF-X1PZ23-F1
#
_entry.id   AF-X1PZ23-F1
#
_cell.length_a   1.000
_cell.length_b   1.000
_cell.length_c   1.000
_cell.angle_alpha   90.00
_cell.angle_beta   90.00
_cell.angle_gamma   90.00
#
_symmetry.space_group_name_H-M   'P 1'
#
loop_
_entity.id
_entity.type
_entity.pdbx_description
1 polymer ?
#
loop_
_entity_poly.entity_id
_entity_poly.type
_entity_poly.pdbx_seq_one_letter_code
_entity_poly.pdbx_strand_id
1 'polypeptide(L)'
;EFPSYGPYWKEVAADQWFESPPRLVPALHVHGYWDQEDIYGSPAAYAALERLDTHNDLNFFVAGPWRHGQHFRNNGSSLGKLQFGENTTERFREEVLSRFLRYFLHEGKSELPAPVTVFETGSNHWLTFESWPPAGEEMHFYLQPDGLLSFAPPDKADAFTGYISDPASPVPYKPRPIWNFDYTNVPVREAWQRWLVEDQRFVDGRPDVVTWVSEPLTEAVTVRGPVLARLFAETTGSDADWVVKLIDVYAGVEEDYEMSG
;
A
#
# COMPACT_ATOMS: atom_id res chain seq x y z
N GLU A 1 -27.70 0.88 12.08
CA GLU A 1 -26.39 1.41 11.63
C GLU A 1 -25.36 1.11 12.70
N PHE A 2 -24.14 0.75 12.31
CA PHE A 2 -23.01 0.47 13.23
C PHE A 2 -21.83 1.37 12.86
N PRO A 3 -21.83 2.66 13.25
CA PRO A 3 -20.84 3.64 12.76
C PRO A 3 -19.46 3.52 13.43
N SER A 4 -19.38 2.94 14.62
CA SER A 4 -18.13 2.74 15.35
C SER A 4 -17.69 1.28 15.31
N TYR A 5 -16.39 1.01 15.52
CA TYR A 5 -15.83 -0.35 15.61
C TYR A 5 -16.23 -1.08 16.90
N GLY A 6 -17.53 -1.39 17.01
CA GLY A 6 -18.17 -2.06 18.14
C GLY A 6 -18.28 -3.58 17.97
N PRO A 7 -19.11 -4.24 18.80
CA PRO A 7 -19.22 -5.70 18.84
C PRO A 7 -19.50 -6.36 17.48
N TYR A 8 -20.40 -5.78 16.68
CA TYR A 8 -20.75 -6.31 15.34
C TYR A 8 -19.51 -6.41 14.44
N TRP A 9 -18.73 -5.32 14.32
CA TRP A 9 -17.54 -5.32 13.46
C TRP A 9 -16.42 -6.20 13.99
N LYS A 10 -16.28 -6.34 15.30
CA LYS A 10 -15.32 -7.27 15.92
C LYS A 10 -15.69 -8.72 15.64
N GLU A 11 -16.98 -9.05 15.62
CA GLU A 11 -17.45 -10.40 15.30
C GLU A 11 -17.13 -10.80 13.86
N VAL A 12 -17.19 -9.85 12.92
CA VAL A 12 -16.92 -10.10 11.49
C VAL A 12 -15.48 -9.81 11.04
N ALA A 13 -14.57 -9.51 11.98
CA ALA A 13 -13.16 -9.26 11.68
C ALA A 13 -12.41 -10.58 11.44
N ALA A 14 -12.28 -10.97 10.18
CA ALA A 14 -11.76 -12.29 9.79
C ALA A 14 -10.31 -12.55 10.25
N ASP A 15 -9.50 -11.51 10.40
CA ASP A 15 -8.14 -11.57 10.96
C ASP A 15 -8.10 -12.04 12.42
N GLN A 16 -9.21 -11.98 13.15
CA GLN A 16 -9.32 -12.39 14.55
C GLN A 16 -9.81 -13.83 14.73
N TRP A 17 -10.18 -14.54 13.66
CA TRP A 17 -10.87 -15.84 13.76
C TRP A 17 -9.95 -17.05 13.94
N PHE A 18 -8.62 -16.87 13.90
CA PHE A 18 -7.67 -17.98 13.78
C PHE A 18 -7.21 -18.59 15.12
N GLU A 19 -7.53 -17.96 16.26
CA GLU A 19 -6.95 -18.34 17.57
C GLU A 19 -7.60 -19.57 18.23
N SER A 20 -8.85 -19.93 17.94
CA SER A 20 -9.52 -21.05 18.64
C SER A 20 -10.74 -21.64 17.90
N PRO A 21 -10.69 -22.93 17.48
CA PRO A 21 -9.51 -23.80 17.45
C PRO A 21 -8.46 -23.25 16.46
N PRO A 22 -7.15 -23.50 16.65
CA PRO A 22 -6.13 -23.15 15.67
C PRO A 22 -6.44 -23.86 14.36
N ARG A 23 -6.70 -23.08 13.30
CA ARG A 23 -7.01 -23.57 11.96
C ARG A 23 -5.93 -23.04 11.02
N LEU A 24 -4.94 -23.88 10.74
CA LEU A 24 -3.95 -23.61 9.72
C LEU A 24 -4.12 -24.63 8.59
N VAL A 25 -4.39 -24.12 7.40
CA VAL A 25 -4.32 -24.84 6.15
C VAL A 25 -3.33 -24.10 5.27
N PRO A 26 -2.69 -24.76 4.29
CA PRO A 26 -1.86 -24.06 3.32
C PRO A 26 -2.61 -22.86 2.73
N ALA A 27 -2.07 -21.66 2.93
CA ALA A 27 -2.67 -20.40 2.52
C ALA A 27 -1.65 -19.55 1.75
N LEU A 28 -2.08 -18.98 0.63
CA LEU A 28 -1.33 -17.99 -0.12
C LEU A 28 -2.10 -16.67 -0.09
N HIS A 29 -1.62 -15.73 0.72
CA HIS A 29 -2.16 -14.39 0.85
C HIS A 29 -1.65 -13.51 -0.30
N VAL A 30 -2.56 -13.03 -1.14
CA VAL A 30 -2.22 -12.19 -2.30
C VAL A 30 -2.64 -10.75 -2.02
N HIS A 31 -1.75 -9.79 -2.25
CA HIS A 31 -2.00 -8.37 -1.98
C HIS A 31 -1.51 -7.48 -3.12
N GLY A 32 -2.18 -6.34 -3.31
CA GLY A 32 -1.71 -5.27 -4.20
C GLY A 32 -1.41 -4.01 -3.39
N TYR A 33 -0.26 -3.38 -3.58
CA TYR A 33 0.09 -2.16 -2.84
C TYR A 33 -0.89 -1.01 -3.07
N TRP A 34 -1.54 -1.00 -4.23
CA TRP A 34 -2.54 -0.02 -4.61
C TRP A 34 -3.93 -0.66 -4.72
N ASP A 35 -4.24 -1.65 -3.87
CA ASP A 35 -5.56 -2.24 -3.76
C ASP A 35 -6.55 -1.23 -3.17
N GLN A 36 -7.30 -0.58 -4.05
CA GLN A 36 -8.20 0.52 -3.70
C GLN A 36 -9.54 0.10 -3.07
N GLU A 37 -9.73 -1.20 -2.83
CA GLU A 37 -10.98 -1.76 -2.27
C GLU A 37 -10.71 -2.51 -0.97
N ASP A 38 -9.67 -3.35 -0.91
CA ASP A 38 -9.39 -4.27 0.21
C ASP A 38 -7.95 -4.16 0.74
N ILE A 39 -7.48 -2.94 1.00
CA ILE A 39 -6.07 -2.68 1.39
C ILE A 39 -5.64 -3.36 2.71
N TYR A 40 -6.56 -3.57 3.67
CA TYR A 40 -6.25 -4.13 5.00
C TYR A 40 -6.18 -5.68 5.02
N GLY A 41 -7.06 -6.34 4.29
CA GLY A 41 -7.45 -7.73 4.59
C GLY A 41 -6.30 -8.75 4.47
N SER A 42 -5.65 -8.80 3.30
CA SER A 42 -4.64 -9.84 3.01
C SER A 42 -3.39 -9.74 3.92
N PRO A 43 -2.76 -8.55 4.11
CA PRO A 43 -1.65 -8.41 5.06
C PRO A 43 -2.04 -8.72 6.51
N ALA A 44 -3.22 -8.29 6.97
CA ALA A 44 -3.67 -8.55 8.33
C ALA A 44 -3.92 -10.04 8.60
N ALA A 45 -4.54 -10.75 7.64
CA ALA A 45 -4.78 -12.18 7.75
C ALA A 45 -3.46 -12.98 7.72
N TYR A 46 -2.50 -12.60 6.85
CA TYR A 46 -1.17 -13.20 6.84
C TYR A 46 -0.49 -13.04 8.21
N ALA A 47 -0.43 -11.82 8.75
CA ALA A 47 0.20 -11.56 10.05
C ALA A 47 -0.48 -12.32 11.21
N ALA A 48 -1.81 -12.48 11.15
CA ALA A 48 -2.56 -13.22 12.16
C ALA A 48 -2.28 -14.74 12.15
N LEU A 49 -2.02 -15.31 10.97
CA LEU A 49 -1.70 -16.72 10.75
C LEU A 49 -0.20 -17.03 10.90
N GLU A 50 0.68 -16.09 10.61
CA GLU A 50 2.14 -16.29 10.59
C GLU A 50 2.67 -16.82 11.91
N ARG A 51 2.17 -16.30 13.03
CA ARG A 51 2.52 -16.77 14.38
C ARG A 51 2.15 -18.24 14.66
N LEU A 52 1.29 -18.84 13.83
CA LEU A 52 0.87 -20.23 13.94
C LEU A 52 1.69 -21.16 13.03
N ASP A 53 2.34 -20.62 12.00
CA ASP A 53 3.17 -21.39 11.05
C ASP A 53 4.62 -21.51 11.54
N THR A 54 4.86 -22.40 12.50
CA THR A 54 6.19 -22.57 13.10
C THR A 54 7.24 -23.20 12.17
N HIS A 55 6.83 -23.73 11.03
CA HIS A 55 7.72 -24.39 10.06
C HIS A 55 7.94 -23.55 8.80
N ASN A 56 7.23 -22.44 8.64
CA ASN A 56 7.30 -21.52 7.51
C ASN A 56 6.99 -22.21 6.17
N ASP A 57 6.04 -23.15 6.18
CA ASP A 57 5.70 -23.99 5.03
C ASP A 57 4.18 -24.10 4.78
N LEU A 58 3.36 -23.31 5.47
CA LEU A 58 1.90 -23.30 5.34
C LEU A 58 1.30 -21.91 5.12
N ASN A 59 1.97 -20.83 5.50
CA ASN A 59 1.46 -19.46 5.39
C ASN A 59 2.34 -18.60 4.48
N PHE A 60 1.90 -18.37 3.26
CA PHE A 60 2.66 -17.68 2.23
C PHE A 60 2.08 -16.29 1.97
N PHE A 61 2.94 -15.30 1.68
CA PHE A 61 2.53 -13.95 1.30
C PHE A 61 3.11 -13.54 -0.05
N VAL A 62 2.28 -12.92 -0.88
CA VAL A 62 2.71 -12.31 -2.13
C VAL A 62 2.09 -10.95 -2.32
N ALA A 63 2.91 -9.93 -2.59
CA ALA A 63 2.45 -8.58 -2.85
C ALA A 63 3.05 -8.03 -4.15
N GLY A 64 2.20 -7.47 -5.00
CA GLY A 64 2.63 -6.88 -6.28
C GLY A 64 2.14 -5.45 -6.47
N PRO A 65 2.60 -4.79 -7.55
CA PRO A 65 2.31 -3.39 -7.84
C PRO A 65 0.93 -3.24 -8.50
N TRP A 66 -0.08 -3.73 -7.80
CA TRP A 66 -1.38 -4.03 -8.37
C TRP A 66 -2.48 -3.18 -7.75
N ARG A 67 -3.47 -2.86 -8.58
CA ARG A 67 -4.80 -2.47 -8.12
C ARG A 67 -5.65 -3.68 -7.74
N HIS A 68 -6.81 -3.43 -7.15
CA HIS A 68 -7.73 -4.47 -6.69
C HIS A 68 -8.00 -5.53 -7.78
N GLY A 69 -7.63 -6.78 -7.55
CA GLY A 69 -7.83 -7.90 -8.48
C GLY A 69 -6.99 -7.86 -9.78
N GLN A 70 -5.91 -7.06 -9.86
CA GLN A 70 -5.08 -7.00 -11.08
C GLN A 70 -4.20 -8.25 -11.25
N HIS A 71 -3.81 -8.89 -10.16
CA HIS A 71 -3.04 -10.15 -10.13
C HIS A 71 -3.64 -11.29 -10.98
N PHE A 72 -4.97 -11.30 -11.20
CA PHE A 72 -5.66 -12.26 -12.07
C PHE A 72 -5.81 -11.82 -13.54
N ARG A 73 -5.34 -10.64 -13.93
CA ARG A 73 -5.47 -10.14 -15.30
C ARG A 73 -4.28 -10.56 -16.17
N ASN A 74 -4.53 -10.75 -17.46
CA ASN A 74 -3.50 -11.18 -18.41
C ASN A 74 -2.29 -10.23 -18.51
N ASN A 75 -2.50 -8.93 -18.26
CA ASN A 75 -1.45 -7.93 -18.28
C ASN A 75 -1.47 -7.09 -17.00
N GLY A 76 -0.36 -7.08 -16.27
CA GLY A 76 -0.05 -6.09 -15.24
C GLY A 76 1.38 -5.61 -15.33
N SER A 77 1.79 -5.20 -16.53
CA SER A 77 3.03 -4.47 -16.79
C SER A 77 2.99 -3.00 -16.40
N SER A 78 1.82 -2.47 -16.09
CA SER A 78 1.63 -1.07 -15.72
C SER A 78 0.42 -0.86 -14.80
N LEU A 79 0.41 0.26 -14.09
CA LEU A 79 -0.76 0.80 -13.40
C LEU A 79 -0.77 2.33 -13.53
N GLY A 80 -1.82 2.88 -14.15
CA GLY A 80 -1.84 4.31 -14.48
C GLY A 80 -0.68 4.67 -15.41
N LYS A 81 0.18 5.60 -14.99
CA LYS A 81 1.38 5.99 -15.74
C LYS A 81 2.61 5.14 -15.41
N LEU A 82 2.57 4.37 -14.32
CA LEU A 82 3.70 3.59 -13.84
C LEU A 82 3.95 2.39 -14.75
N GLN A 83 5.19 2.19 -15.15
CA GLN A 83 5.66 1.00 -15.87
C GLN A 83 6.50 0.12 -14.94
N PHE A 84 6.29 -1.19 -15.00
CA PHE A 84 6.95 -2.16 -14.11
C PHE A 84 8.05 -2.99 -14.80
N GLY A 85 8.31 -2.74 -16.08
CA GLY A 85 9.36 -3.43 -16.86
C GLY A 85 9.04 -4.89 -17.24
N GLU A 86 8.10 -5.55 -16.57
CA GLU A 86 7.65 -6.91 -16.89
C GLU A 86 6.15 -7.12 -16.64
N ASN A 87 5.58 -8.21 -17.18
CA ASN A 87 4.22 -8.60 -16.85
C ASN A 87 4.14 -9.24 -15.45
N THR A 88 4.08 -8.40 -14.41
CA THR A 88 4.15 -8.85 -13.01
C THR A 88 3.06 -9.87 -12.63
N THR A 89 1.89 -9.79 -13.25
CA THR A 89 0.77 -10.70 -12.95
C THR A 89 0.98 -12.09 -13.55
N GLU A 90 1.62 -12.18 -14.71
CA GLU A 90 2.03 -13.44 -15.33
C GLU A 90 3.13 -14.11 -14.50
N ARG A 91 4.18 -13.36 -14.13
CA ARG A 91 5.23 -13.84 -13.24
C ARG A 91 4.66 -14.43 -11.95
N PHE A 92 3.78 -13.71 -11.27
CA PHE A 92 3.07 -14.21 -10.08
C PHE A 92 2.32 -15.52 -10.35
N ARG A 93 1.52 -15.58 -11.43
CA ARG A 93 0.70 -16.76 -11.71
C ARG A 93 1.55 -17.99 -12.03
N GLU A 94 2.64 -17.82 -12.78
CA GLU A 94 3.50 -18.92 -13.22
C GLU A 94 4.47 -19.40 -12.15
N GLU A 95 5.08 -18.47 -11.40
CA GLU A 95 6.18 -18.78 -10.49
C GLU A 95 5.77 -18.88 -9.03
N VAL A 96 4.67 -18.26 -8.62
CA VAL A 96 4.19 -18.32 -7.23
C VAL A 96 2.91 -19.16 -7.14
N LEU A 97 1.82 -18.70 -7.76
CA LEU A 97 0.51 -19.35 -7.63
C LEU A 97 0.52 -20.79 -8.19
N SER A 98 1.07 -21.00 -9.38
CA SER A 98 1.10 -22.34 -9.98
C SER A 98 1.95 -23.31 -9.16
N ARG A 99 3.10 -22.87 -8.63
CA ARG A 99 3.96 -23.69 -7.77
C ARG A 99 3.28 -24.08 -6.47
N PHE A 100 2.68 -23.10 -5.78
CA PHE A 100 1.89 -23.32 -4.57
C PHE A 100 0.78 -24.36 -4.80
N LEU A 101 -0.06 -24.14 -5.81
CA LEU A 101 -1.17 -25.05 -6.12
C LEU A 101 -0.68 -26.45 -6.51
N ARG A 102 0.39 -26.56 -7.31
CA ARG A 102 0.96 -27.86 -7.71
C ARG A 102 1.55 -28.62 -6.53
N TYR A 103 2.18 -27.93 -5.58
CA TYR A 103 2.73 -28.57 -4.38
C TYR A 103 1.61 -29.18 -3.54
N PHE A 104 0.60 -28.39 -3.17
CA PHE A 104 -0.44 -28.83 -2.23
C PHE A 104 -1.55 -29.68 -2.87
N LEU A 105 -1.85 -29.52 -4.17
CA LEU A 105 -2.91 -30.29 -4.85
C LEU A 105 -2.40 -31.52 -5.61
N HIS A 106 -1.10 -31.64 -5.85
CA HIS A 106 -0.51 -32.74 -6.62
C HIS A 106 0.68 -33.40 -5.93
N GLU A 107 0.65 -33.52 -4.60
CA GLU A 107 1.62 -34.32 -3.82
C GLU A 107 3.08 -33.89 -4.04
N GLY A 108 3.37 -32.59 -4.01
CA GLY A 108 4.74 -32.08 -4.09
C GLY A 108 5.39 -32.15 -5.48
N LYS A 109 4.61 -32.19 -6.56
CA LYS A 109 5.12 -32.20 -7.95
C LYS A 109 5.80 -30.90 -8.42
N SER A 110 5.92 -29.91 -7.54
CA SER A 110 6.65 -28.66 -7.75
C SER A 110 7.44 -28.38 -6.48
N GLU A 111 8.47 -27.56 -6.55
CA GLU A 111 9.00 -26.91 -5.34
C GLU A 111 7.96 -25.91 -4.81
N LEU A 112 7.95 -25.71 -3.49
CA LEU A 112 7.20 -24.61 -2.87
C LEU A 112 7.75 -23.27 -3.35
N PRO A 113 6.90 -22.23 -3.49
CA PRO A 113 7.41 -20.86 -3.62
C PRO A 113 8.11 -20.42 -2.32
N ALA A 114 8.87 -19.33 -2.39
CA ALA A 114 9.39 -18.71 -1.17
C ALA A 114 8.22 -18.29 -0.24
N PRO A 115 8.40 -18.33 1.09
CA PRO A 115 7.38 -17.92 2.06
C PRO A 115 6.79 -16.54 1.76
N VAL A 116 7.65 -15.60 1.38
CA VAL A 116 7.26 -14.26 0.96
C VAL A 116 7.84 -13.94 -0.40
N THR A 117 7.01 -13.44 -1.31
CA THR A 117 7.43 -12.93 -2.63
C THR A 117 6.82 -11.56 -2.88
N VAL A 118 7.60 -10.50 -3.02
CA VAL A 118 7.10 -9.13 -3.13
C VAL A 118 7.75 -8.40 -4.29
N PHE A 119 7.04 -7.49 -4.94
CA PHE A 119 7.60 -6.65 -6.00
C PHE A 119 8.08 -5.32 -5.42
N GLU A 120 9.37 -5.02 -5.53
CA GLU A 120 9.90 -3.74 -5.09
C GLU A 120 9.67 -2.68 -6.16
N THR A 121 8.80 -1.70 -5.86
CA THR A 121 8.39 -0.70 -6.85
C THR A 121 9.48 0.28 -7.21
N GLY A 122 10.45 0.57 -6.33
CA GLY A 122 11.55 1.49 -6.64
C GLY A 122 12.62 0.91 -7.57
N SER A 123 12.85 -0.42 -7.50
CA SER A 123 13.81 -1.13 -8.37
C SER A 123 13.14 -1.92 -9.49
N ASN A 124 11.81 -2.02 -9.50
CA ASN A 124 11.01 -2.81 -10.43
C ASN A 124 11.42 -4.31 -10.51
N HIS A 125 11.63 -4.91 -9.34
CA HIS A 125 12.06 -6.31 -9.25
C HIS A 125 11.28 -7.13 -8.23
N TRP A 126 11.04 -8.41 -8.54
CA TRP A 126 10.58 -9.38 -7.56
C TRP A 126 11.70 -9.77 -6.59
N LEU A 127 11.39 -9.72 -5.31
CA LEU A 127 12.25 -10.14 -4.20
C LEU A 127 11.55 -11.22 -3.38
N THR A 128 12.34 -12.06 -2.72
CA THR A 128 11.85 -13.12 -1.84
C THR A 128 12.39 -12.95 -0.44
N PHE A 129 11.58 -13.28 0.57
CA PHE A 129 11.96 -13.19 1.98
C PHE A 129 11.46 -14.41 2.76
N GLU A 130 12.10 -14.65 3.91
CA GLU A 130 11.66 -15.68 4.88
C GLU A 130 10.50 -15.20 5.74
N SER A 131 10.34 -13.88 5.90
CA SER A 131 9.28 -13.27 6.73
C SER A 131 8.90 -11.90 6.17
N TRP A 132 7.65 -11.47 6.39
CA TRP A 132 7.21 -10.12 6.06
C TRP A 132 6.67 -9.38 7.29
N PRO A 133 7.14 -8.14 7.56
CA PRO A 133 8.24 -7.44 6.90
C PRO A 133 9.60 -8.13 7.10
N PRO A 134 10.60 -7.89 6.22
CA PRO A 134 11.96 -8.34 6.47
C PRO A 134 12.57 -7.61 7.67
N ALA A 135 13.62 -8.19 8.25
CA ALA A 135 14.39 -7.51 9.29
C ALA A 135 14.95 -6.17 8.75
N GLY A 136 14.77 -5.11 9.53
CA GLY A 136 15.19 -3.76 9.19
C GLY A 136 15.12 -2.85 10.42
N GLU A 137 15.45 -1.58 10.22
CA GLU A 137 15.39 -0.55 11.26
C GLU A 137 14.21 0.39 11.00
N GLU A 138 13.63 0.95 12.06
CA GLU A 138 12.63 1.99 11.92
C GLU A 138 13.29 3.26 11.35
N MET A 139 12.67 3.81 10.30
CA MET A 139 13.06 5.07 9.70
C MET A 139 12.00 6.12 10.00
N HIS A 140 12.44 7.29 10.45
CA HIS A 140 11.53 8.40 10.77
C HIS A 140 11.71 9.52 9.76
N PHE A 141 10.59 10.01 9.23
CA PHE A 141 10.51 11.24 8.46
C PHE A 141 9.81 12.29 9.33
N TYR A 142 10.56 13.30 9.72
CA TYR A 142 10.06 14.39 10.55
C TYR A 142 9.62 15.56 9.67
N LEU A 143 8.40 16.03 9.88
CA LEU A 143 7.89 17.27 9.32
C LEU A 143 8.68 18.44 9.93
N GLN A 144 9.21 19.32 9.08
CA GLN A 144 10.01 20.48 9.47
C GLN A 144 9.26 21.79 9.13
N PRO A 145 9.70 22.94 9.68
CA PRO A 145 9.26 24.25 9.23
C PRO A 145 9.46 24.44 7.71
N ASP A 146 8.75 25.43 7.15
CA ASP A 146 8.89 25.85 5.76
C ASP A 146 8.61 24.76 4.71
N GLY A 147 7.85 23.72 5.07
CA GLY A 147 7.45 22.65 4.14
C GLY A 147 8.57 21.64 3.85
N LEU A 148 9.56 21.51 4.74
CA LEU A 148 10.66 20.56 4.58
C LEU A 148 10.40 19.21 5.28
N LEU A 149 10.97 18.13 4.73
CA LEU A 149 10.96 16.80 5.33
C LEU A 149 12.40 16.35 5.60
N SER A 150 12.68 15.80 6.78
CA SER A 150 14.04 15.36 7.16
C SER A 150 14.04 14.08 7.98
N PHE A 151 15.13 13.33 7.92
CA PHE A 151 15.39 12.17 8.78
C PHE A 151 15.81 12.57 10.21
N ALA A 152 16.28 13.80 10.40
CA ALA A 152 16.64 14.32 11.71
C ALA A 152 15.40 14.97 12.38
N PRO A 153 15.26 14.84 13.72
CA PRO A 153 14.21 15.55 14.44
C PRO A 153 14.40 17.08 14.35
N PRO A 154 13.33 17.88 14.43
CA PRO A 154 13.42 19.34 14.42
C PRO A 154 14.14 19.88 15.66
N ASP A 155 14.95 20.94 15.49
CA ASP A 155 15.67 21.59 16.60
C ASP A 155 14.73 22.31 17.59
N LYS A 156 13.52 22.67 17.15
CA LYS A 156 12.51 23.36 17.96
C LYS A 156 11.23 22.54 18.02
N ALA A 157 10.77 22.26 19.24
CA ALA A 157 9.58 21.45 19.48
C ALA A 157 8.24 22.17 19.19
N ASP A 158 8.23 23.50 19.08
CA ASP A 158 6.99 24.30 19.11
C ASP A 158 6.55 24.87 17.76
N ALA A 159 7.07 24.35 16.64
CA ALA A 159 6.64 24.77 15.31
C ALA A 159 5.37 24.05 14.86
N PHE A 160 4.46 24.76 14.17
CA PHE A 160 3.28 24.16 13.55
C PHE A 160 3.05 24.77 12.15
N THR A 161 2.33 24.03 11.31
CA THR A 161 1.79 24.53 10.04
C THR A 161 0.28 24.44 10.11
N GLY A 162 -0.40 25.58 9.93
CA GLY A 162 -1.86 25.66 9.96
C GLY A 162 -2.45 25.78 8.56
N TYR A 163 -3.63 25.18 8.37
CA TYR A 163 -4.46 25.34 7.18
C TYR A 163 -5.94 25.38 7.58
N ILE A 164 -6.79 25.88 6.70
CA ILE A 164 -8.24 25.93 6.92
C ILE A 164 -8.89 24.82 6.10
N SER A 165 -9.56 23.87 6.77
CA SER A 165 -10.43 22.89 6.12
C SER A 165 -11.85 23.44 6.04
N ASP A 166 -12.36 23.65 4.81
CA ASP A 166 -13.73 24.09 4.56
C ASP A 166 -14.57 22.91 4.00
N PRO A 167 -15.51 22.34 4.77
CA PRO A 167 -16.37 21.26 4.30
C PRO A 167 -17.24 21.62 3.09
N ALA A 168 -17.48 22.91 2.80
CA ALA A 168 -18.18 23.35 1.60
C ALA A 168 -17.31 23.31 0.34
N SER A 169 -15.99 23.18 0.49
CA SER A 169 -15.00 23.13 -0.59
C SER A 169 -13.98 22.00 -0.37
N PRO A 170 -14.43 20.73 -0.29
CA PRO A 170 -13.58 19.62 0.09
C PRO A 170 -12.47 19.34 -0.94
N VAL A 171 -11.33 18.82 -0.46
CA VAL A 171 -10.23 18.36 -1.31
C VAL A 171 -10.69 17.13 -2.10
N PRO A 172 -10.64 17.17 -3.46
CA PRO A 172 -11.04 16.01 -4.26
C PRO A 172 -9.97 14.91 -4.18
N TYR A 173 -10.37 13.65 -3.97
CA TYR A 173 -9.44 12.51 -3.91
C TYR A 173 -8.79 12.15 -5.27
N LYS A 174 -9.40 12.60 -6.38
CA LYS A 174 -8.89 12.49 -7.75
C LYS A 174 -9.32 13.71 -8.57
N PRO A 175 -8.69 14.00 -9.73
CA PRO A 175 -9.08 15.13 -10.56
C PRO A 175 -10.58 15.15 -10.91
N ARG A 176 -11.22 16.32 -10.78
CA ARG A 176 -12.63 16.51 -11.17
C ARG A 176 -12.77 16.44 -12.70
N PRO A 177 -13.94 15.99 -13.21
CA PRO A 177 -15.13 15.55 -12.48
C PRO A 177 -14.98 14.17 -11.81
N ILE A 178 -15.60 14.02 -10.65
CA ILE A 178 -15.72 12.73 -9.94
C ILE A 178 -17.11 12.18 -10.25
N TRP A 179 -17.17 11.09 -11.01
CA TRP A 179 -18.42 10.39 -11.30
C TRP A 179 -18.81 9.44 -10.17
N ASN A 180 -20.12 9.20 -10.03
CA ASN A 180 -20.64 8.10 -9.23
C ASN A 180 -20.06 6.79 -9.72
N PHE A 181 -19.84 5.88 -8.78
CA PHE A 181 -19.22 4.62 -9.08
C PHE A 181 -20.14 3.73 -9.94
N ASP A 182 -19.63 3.29 -11.10
CA ASP A 182 -20.33 2.43 -12.04
C ASP A 182 -19.33 1.52 -12.75
N TYR A 183 -19.36 0.23 -12.43
CA TYR A 183 -18.49 -0.78 -13.04
C TYR A 183 -18.77 -1.04 -14.52
N THR A 184 -19.95 -0.66 -15.01
CA THR A 184 -20.34 -0.84 -16.42
C THR A 184 -19.80 0.28 -17.30
N ASN A 185 -19.52 1.44 -16.71
CA ASN A 185 -18.91 2.58 -17.39
C ASN A 185 -17.37 2.46 -17.35
N VAL A 186 -16.79 2.14 -18.51
CA VAL A 186 -15.34 1.86 -18.62
C VAL A 186 -14.47 3.03 -18.13
N PRO A 187 -14.66 4.29 -18.60
CA PRO A 187 -13.90 5.43 -18.08
C PRO A 187 -13.99 5.61 -16.55
N VAL A 188 -15.18 5.45 -15.97
CA VAL A 188 -15.37 5.59 -14.51
C VAL A 188 -14.63 4.50 -13.77
N ARG A 189 -14.78 3.25 -14.22
CA ARG A 189 -14.08 2.08 -13.66
C ARG A 189 -12.57 2.24 -13.74
N GLU A 190 -12.02 2.66 -14.87
CA GLU A 190 -10.57 2.83 -15.04
C GLU A 190 -10.02 3.94 -14.16
N ALA A 191 -10.74 5.07 -14.04
CA ALA A 191 -10.36 6.14 -13.12
C ALA A 191 -10.41 5.68 -11.65
N TRP A 192 -11.36 4.82 -11.27
CA TRP A 192 -11.39 4.19 -9.95
C TRP A 192 -10.22 3.23 -9.76
N GLN A 193 -9.97 2.33 -10.70
CA GLN A 193 -8.93 1.30 -10.57
C GLN A 193 -7.50 1.84 -10.47
N ARG A 194 -7.26 3.11 -10.76
CA ARG A 194 -5.92 3.71 -10.74
C ARG A 194 -5.78 4.92 -9.81
N TRP A 195 -6.80 5.27 -9.02
CA TRP A 195 -6.79 6.56 -8.31
C TRP A 195 -5.65 6.68 -7.28
N LEU A 196 -5.21 5.56 -6.70
CA LEU A 196 -4.11 5.52 -5.72
C LEU A 196 -2.72 5.81 -6.33
N VAL A 197 -2.57 5.74 -7.66
CA VAL A 197 -1.32 6.06 -8.37
C VAL A 197 -1.43 7.36 -9.19
N GLU A 198 -2.49 8.15 -8.96
CA GLU A 198 -2.62 9.44 -9.63
C GLU A 198 -1.59 10.42 -9.09
N ASP A 199 -1.03 11.20 -10.00
CA ASP A 199 -0.18 12.34 -9.68
C ASP A 199 -0.90 13.30 -8.74
N GLN A 200 -0.33 13.56 -7.57
CA GLN A 200 -0.94 14.39 -6.53
C GLN A 200 -0.77 15.90 -6.75
N ARG A 201 -0.05 16.33 -7.81
CA ARG A 201 0.14 17.77 -8.14
C ARG A 201 -1.17 18.53 -8.41
N PHE A 202 -2.29 17.84 -8.64
CA PHE A 202 -3.60 18.49 -8.77
C PHE A 202 -4.18 19.03 -7.45
N VAL A 203 -3.67 18.56 -6.30
CA VAL A 203 -4.02 19.08 -4.97
C VAL A 203 -2.87 19.82 -4.28
N ASP A 204 -1.64 19.63 -4.76
CA ASP A 204 -0.51 20.41 -4.29
C ASP A 204 -0.68 21.91 -4.61
N GLY A 205 -0.31 22.77 -3.67
CA GLY A 205 -0.53 24.21 -3.74
C GLY A 205 -1.95 24.70 -3.41
N ARG A 206 -2.90 23.81 -3.10
CA ARG A 206 -4.17 24.24 -2.50
C ARG A 206 -3.93 24.79 -1.08
N PRO A 207 -4.68 25.82 -0.63
CA PRO A 207 -4.49 26.39 0.70
C PRO A 207 -4.98 25.50 1.86
N ASP A 208 -5.73 24.45 1.55
CA ASP A 208 -6.27 23.45 2.49
C ASP A 208 -5.54 22.10 2.41
N VAL A 209 -4.36 22.09 1.78
CA VAL A 209 -3.44 20.94 1.71
C VAL A 209 -2.04 21.43 2.06
N VAL A 210 -1.43 20.81 3.06
CA VAL A 210 -0.06 21.10 3.50
C VAL A 210 0.88 20.04 2.97
N THR A 211 1.98 20.48 2.35
CA THR A 211 2.97 19.61 1.70
C THR A 211 4.31 19.78 2.41
N TRP A 212 4.94 18.65 2.73
CA TRP A 212 6.34 18.61 3.17
C TRP A 212 7.14 17.74 2.20
N VAL A 213 8.28 18.24 1.76
CA VAL A 213 9.13 17.58 0.78
C VAL A 213 10.59 17.58 1.26
N SER A 214 11.31 16.48 1.05
CA SER A 214 12.73 16.45 1.35
C SER A 214 13.51 17.22 0.29
N GLU A 215 14.78 17.52 0.59
CA GLU A 215 15.73 17.77 -0.50
C GLU A 215 15.80 16.53 -1.42
N PRO A 216 16.19 16.70 -2.70
CA PRO A 216 16.44 15.57 -3.59
C PRO A 216 17.39 14.56 -2.93
N LEU A 217 17.01 13.29 -2.95
CA LEU A 217 17.80 12.23 -2.35
C LEU A 217 19.13 12.08 -3.11
N THR A 218 20.24 12.03 -2.38
CA THR A 218 21.58 11.79 -2.95
C THR A 218 21.95 10.32 -2.97
N GLU A 219 21.21 9.49 -2.23
CA GLU A 219 21.37 8.04 -2.12
C GLU A 219 19.98 7.40 -2.07
N ALA A 220 19.89 6.16 -2.55
CA ALA A 220 18.64 5.40 -2.55
C ALA A 220 18.14 5.15 -1.13
N VAL A 221 16.82 5.31 -0.91
CA VAL A 221 16.16 5.07 0.38
C VAL A 221 15.15 3.95 0.21
N THR A 222 15.44 2.79 0.79
CA THR A 222 14.56 1.62 0.66
C THR A 222 13.66 1.46 1.89
N VAL A 223 12.34 1.42 1.66
CA VAL A 223 11.32 1.17 2.69
C VAL A 223 10.62 -0.15 2.42
N ARG A 224 10.65 -1.07 3.40
CA ARG A 224 9.98 -2.39 3.31
C ARG A 224 9.24 -2.67 4.61
N GLY A 225 7.93 -2.48 4.62
CA GLY A 225 7.10 -2.75 5.80
C GLY A 225 5.99 -1.72 6.00
N PRO A 226 5.37 -1.70 7.18
CA PRO A 226 4.29 -0.77 7.48
C PRO A 226 4.80 0.67 7.56
N VAL A 227 4.00 1.60 7.03
CA VAL A 227 4.20 3.04 7.21
C VAL A 227 3.18 3.54 8.22
N LEU A 228 3.65 4.21 9.26
CA LEU A 228 2.80 4.73 10.34
C LEU A 228 2.89 6.25 10.42
N ALA A 229 1.73 6.91 10.44
CA ALA A 229 1.64 8.35 10.67
C ALA A 229 1.53 8.64 12.18
N ARG A 230 2.57 9.23 12.77
CA ARG A 230 2.52 9.78 14.14
C ARG A 230 2.24 11.28 14.08
N LEU A 231 0.96 11.62 14.09
CA LEU A 231 0.49 12.99 13.93
C LEU A 231 0.27 13.69 15.28
N PHE A 232 0.86 14.87 15.44
CA PHE A 232 0.53 15.82 16.50
C PHE A 232 -0.23 16.97 15.84
N ALA A 233 -1.56 16.96 15.97
CA ALA A 233 -2.41 17.93 15.32
C ALA A 233 -3.56 18.37 16.22
N GLU A 234 -4.06 19.56 15.97
CA GLU A 234 -5.19 20.17 16.64
C GLU A 234 -6.20 20.69 15.61
N THR A 235 -7.46 20.76 16.00
CA THR A 235 -8.52 21.38 15.22
C THR A 235 -9.25 22.39 16.09
N THR A 236 -9.71 23.49 15.50
CA THR A 236 -10.60 24.44 16.18
C THR A 236 -12.02 23.89 16.33
N GLY A 237 -12.34 22.80 15.62
CA GLY A 237 -13.60 22.07 15.74
C GLY A 237 -13.58 21.06 16.89
N SER A 238 -14.58 20.18 16.89
CA SER A 238 -14.70 19.08 17.86
C SER A 238 -14.48 17.70 17.22
N ASP A 239 -14.30 17.63 15.91
CA ASP A 239 -14.05 16.41 15.13
C ASP A 239 -13.28 16.78 13.84
N ALA A 240 -12.48 15.85 13.32
CA ALA A 240 -11.69 16.05 12.10
C ALA A 240 -11.20 14.72 11.50
N ASP A 241 -11.19 14.65 10.17
CA ASP A 241 -10.48 13.62 9.41
C ASP A 241 -9.05 14.07 9.10
N TRP A 242 -8.09 13.18 9.31
CA TRP A 242 -6.67 13.41 9.00
C TRP A 242 -6.22 12.48 7.89
N VAL A 243 -5.86 13.03 6.74
CA VAL A 243 -5.34 12.27 5.59
C VAL A 243 -3.86 12.57 5.43
N VAL A 244 -3.04 11.52 5.51
CA VAL A 244 -1.58 11.59 5.32
C VAL A 244 -1.22 10.79 4.07
N LYS A 245 -0.35 11.36 3.23
CA LYS A 245 0.15 10.72 2.01
C LYS A 245 1.66 10.68 2.08
N LEU A 246 2.25 9.50 1.95
CA LEU A 246 3.67 9.34 1.64
C LEU A 246 3.80 9.27 0.12
N ILE A 247 4.59 10.16 -0.47
CA ILE A 247 4.69 10.34 -1.92
C ILE A 247 6.15 10.26 -2.31
N ASP A 248 6.42 9.49 -3.36
CA ASP A 248 7.67 9.52 -4.11
C ASP A 248 7.59 10.63 -5.17
N VAL A 249 8.50 11.62 -5.09
CA VAL A 249 8.54 12.76 -6.00
C VAL A 249 9.68 12.55 -6.98
N TYR A 250 9.31 12.19 -8.20
CA TYR A 250 10.23 11.94 -9.30
C TYR A 250 11.01 13.20 -9.70
N ALA A 251 12.18 12.99 -10.31
CA ALA A 251 12.95 14.07 -10.91
C ALA A 251 12.13 14.78 -12.02
N GLY A 252 12.30 16.10 -12.14
CA GLY A 252 11.49 16.94 -13.04
C GLY A 252 11.67 16.70 -14.55
N VAL A 253 12.60 15.83 -14.97
CA VAL A 253 12.83 15.45 -16.36
C VAL A 253 13.13 13.95 -16.42
N GLU A 254 12.11 13.14 -16.66
CA GLU A 254 12.26 11.76 -17.11
C GLU A 254 11.59 11.62 -18.48
N GLU A 255 12.29 11.01 -19.45
CA GLU A 255 11.75 10.72 -20.78
C GLU A 255 10.71 9.57 -20.74
N ASP A 256 10.81 8.69 -19.74
CA ASP A 256 9.92 7.56 -19.46
C ASP A 256 9.57 7.53 -17.95
N TYR A 257 8.29 7.36 -17.57
CA TYR A 257 7.85 7.26 -16.15
C TYR A 257 8.23 5.88 -15.58
N GLU A 258 9.51 5.67 -15.31
CA GLU A 258 10.01 4.50 -14.57
C GLU A 258 10.08 4.85 -13.08
N MET A 259 9.53 4.01 -12.20
CA MET A 259 9.75 4.19 -10.77
C MET A 259 11.25 4.17 -10.47
N SER A 260 11.73 5.25 -9.84
CA SER A 260 13.12 5.42 -9.42
C SER A 260 13.14 5.62 -7.90
N GLY A 261 13.81 4.71 -7.19
CA GLY A 261 14.01 4.77 -5.74
C GLY A 261 15.39 4.31 -5.32
#